data_AF-A0A645H292-F1
#
_entry.id   AF-A0A645H292-F1
#
_cell.length_a   1.000
_cell.length_b   1.000
_cell.length_c   1.000
_cell.angle_alpha   90.00
_cell.angle_beta   90.00
_cell.angle_gamma   90.00
#
_symmetry.space_group_name_H-M   'P 1'
#
loop_
_entity.id
_entity.type
_entity.pdbx_description
1 polymer ?
#
loop_
_entity_poly.entity_id
_entity_poly.type
_entity_poly.pdbx_seq_one_letter_code
_entity_poly.pdbx_strand_id
1 'polypeptide(L)'
;MVSKKVEIDTLSYQPGAEAVKWASEGGTEYELASSDRTSRGTAITLYMDDESEEFLDEYKLRGIIEKHCSFLPVEIYLEDEKFKKEGEEKKPLNDTKPLWLKNPKDCTDEEYKEFYKKVFNDFNDPLFWIHLSVDYPFNLKGILYFPKLRHEYEMSEGQIKLYNNQVFVADNIRR
;
A
#
# COMPACT_ATOMS: atom_id res chain seq x y z
N MET A 1 -6.12 14.17 16.07
CA MET A 1 -6.26 12.70 15.98
C MET A 1 -7.34 12.45 14.92
N VAL A 2 -7.45 11.26 14.32
CA VAL A 2 -8.46 11.01 13.25
C VAL A 2 -9.71 10.29 13.77
N SER A 3 -9.72 9.89 15.04
CA SER A 3 -10.76 9.08 15.65
C SER A 3 -10.91 9.42 17.13
N LYS A 4 -12.17 9.50 17.60
CA LYS A 4 -12.54 9.69 19.01
C LYS A 4 -12.43 8.43 19.82
N LYS A 5 -12.52 7.27 19.17
CA LYS A 5 -12.41 5.97 19.81
C LYS A 5 -11.73 4.97 18.88
N VAL A 6 -10.91 4.11 19.45
CA VAL A 6 -10.29 2.97 18.79
C VAL A 6 -10.70 1.71 19.54
N GLU A 7 -11.19 0.72 18.81
CA GLU A 7 -11.40 -0.63 19.32
C GLU A 7 -10.50 -1.62 18.58
N ILE A 8 -9.86 -2.51 19.32
CA ILE A 8 -9.04 -3.59 18.78
C ILE A 8 -9.59 -4.90 19.29
N ASP A 9 -9.97 -5.80 18.40
CA ASP A 9 -10.40 -7.16 18.71
C ASP A 9 -9.42 -8.15 18.08
N THR A 10 -8.70 -8.91 18.90
CA THR A 10 -7.54 -9.68 18.45
C THR A 10 -7.50 -11.09 19.04
N LEU A 11 -7.07 -12.05 18.21
CA LEU A 11 -6.75 -13.42 18.61
C LEU A 11 -5.38 -13.81 18.05
N SER A 12 -4.45 -14.14 18.95
CA SER A 12 -3.08 -14.52 18.63
C SER A 12 -3.01 -15.82 17.83
N TYR A 13 -1.91 -16.02 17.11
CA TYR A 13 -1.60 -17.28 16.45
C TYR A 13 -1.15 -18.39 17.42
N GLN A 14 -0.83 -18.02 18.67
CA GLN A 14 -0.28 -18.95 19.66
C GLN A 14 -1.34 -19.96 20.11
N PRO A 15 -0.98 -21.25 20.24
CA PRO A 15 -1.90 -22.27 20.75
C PRO A 15 -2.43 -21.93 22.15
N GLY A 16 -3.75 -22.03 22.34
CA GLY A 16 -4.40 -21.76 23.62
C GLY A 16 -4.55 -20.28 23.98
N ALA A 17 -4.25 -19.36 23.05
CA ALA A 17 -4.48 -17.94 23.27
C ALA A 17 -5.98 -17.63 23.40
N GLU A 18 -6.31 -16.76 24.35
CA GLU A 18 -7.66 -16.21 24.52
C GLU A 18 -7.81 -14.94 23.68
N ALA A 19 -9.00 -14.73 23.12
CA ALA A 19 -9.30 -13.52 22.39
C ALA A 19 -9.53 -12.34 23.34
N VAL A 20 -9.01 -11.18 22.97
CA VAL A 20 -9.03 -9.98 23.80
C VAL A 20 -9.57 -8.81 23.00
N LYS A 21 -10.43 -8.01 23.64
CA LYS A 21 -10.89 -6.73 23.14
C LYS A 21 -10.25 -5.60 23.96
N TRP A 22 -9.69 -4.62 23.26
CA TRP A 22 -9.13 -3.40 23.82
C TRP A 22 -9.91 -2.20 23.27
N ALA A 23 -10.19 -1.20 24.10
CA ALA A 23 -10.84 0.04 23.67
C ALA A 23 -10.24 1.26 24.37
N SER A 24 -10.12 2.38 23.64
CA SER A 24 -9.74 3.67 24.22
C SER A 24 -10.38 4.82 23.46
N GLU A 25 -10.81 5.85 24.19
CA GLU A 25 -11.36 7.11 23.67
C GLU A 25 -10.30 8.24 23.59
N GLY A 26 -9.02 7.86 23.72
CA GLY A 26 -7.91 8.80 23.83
C GLY A 26 -7.52 9.08 25.29
N GLY A 27 -6.44 9.85 25.47
CA GLY A 27 -5.86 10.11 26.79
C GLY A 27 -4.96 8.97 27.30
N THR A 28 -4.99 8.70 28.59
CA THR A 28 -4.12 7.70 29.27
C THR A 28 -4.85 6.45 29.73
N GLU A 29 -6.18 6.40 29.57
CA GLU A 29 -7.02 5.30 30.03
C GLU A 29 -7.47 4.41 28.87
N TYR A 30 -7.67 3.12 29.18
CA TYR A 30 -8.13 2.11 28.24
C TYR A 30 -8.86 0.99 28.98
N GLU A 31 -9.71 0.28 28.25
CA GLU A 31 -10.44 -0.89 28.73
C GLU A 31 -9.92 -2.16 28.08
N LEU A 32 -9.89 -3.25 28.86
CA LEU A 32 -9.57 -4.60 28.39
C LEU A 32 -10.71 -5.55 28.78
N ALA A 33 -11.17 -6.35 27.83
CA ALA A 33 -12.22 -7.34 28.03
C ALA A 33 -11.92 -8.62 27.25
N SER A 34 -12.57 -9.73 27.63
CA SER A 34 -12.61 -10.95 26.83
C SER A 34 -13.39 -10.72 25.53
N SER A 35 -12.99 -11.40 24.46
CA SER A 35 -13.67 -11.37 23.16
C SER A 35 -14.18 -12.75 22.77
N ASP A 36 -15.28 -12.77 22.00
CA ASP A 36 -15.86 -13.99 21.42
C ASP A 36 -15.23 -14.35 20.06
N ARG A 37 -14.19 -13.63 19.63
CA ARG A 37 -13.51 -13.86 18.36
C ARG A 37 -12.90 -15.26 18.31
N THR A 38 -13.26 -16.01 17.26
CA THR A 38 -12.80 -17.40 17.06
C THR A 38 -11.72 -17.55 15.99
N SER A 39 -11.46 -16.52 15.19
CA SER A 39 -10.51 -16.54 14.08
C SER A 39 -9.25 -15.74 14.40
N ARG A 40 -8.08 -16.30 14.07
CA ARG A 40 -6.78 -15.63 14.21
C ARG A 40 -6.77 -14.28 13.50
N GLY A 41 -6.11 -13.29 14.10
CA GLY A 41 -5.85 -11.98 13.50
C GLY A 41 -6.38 -10.85 14.37
N THR A 42 -6.43 -9.66 13.79
CA THR A 42 -6.75 -8.42 14.50
C THR A 42 -7.73 -7.62 13.65
N ALA A 43 -8.83 -7.19 14.26
CA ALA A 43 -9.73 -6.19 13.71
C ALA A 43 -9.52 -4.89 14.47
N ILE A 44 -9.27 -3.80 13.74
CA ILE A 44 -9.14 -2.45 14.30
C ILE A 44 -10.33 -1.64 13.77
N THR A 45 -11.16 -1.15 14.69
CA THR A 45 -12.31 -0.29 14.38
C THR A 45 -12.00 1.11 14.87
N LEU A 46 -12.00 2.07 13.96
CA LEU A 46 -11.78 3.47 14.27
C LEU A 46 -13.11 4.21 14.18
N TYR A 47 -13.52 4.87 15.27
CA TYR A 47 -14.69 5.73 15.29
C TYR A 47 -14.24 7.12 14.91
N MET A 48 -14.51 7.52 13.67
CA MET A 48 -14.04 8.80 13.11
C MET A 48 -14.51 10.00 13.93
N ASP A 49 -13.63 10.99 14.04
CA ASP A 49 -13.98 12.33 14.51
C ASP A 49 -14.79 13.08 13.46
N ASP A 50 -15.61 14.05 13.89
CA ASP A 50 -16.50 14.82 13.01
C ASP A 50 -15.70 15.64 11.97
N GLU A 51 -14.46 16.01 12.27
CA GLU A 51 -13.54 16.71 11.35
C GLU A 51 -12.81 15.75 10.37
N SER A 52 -12.94 14.43 10.57
CA SER A 52 -12.20 13.39 9.84
C SER A 52 -13.11 12.46 9.03
N GLU A 53 -14.38 12.85 8.80
CA GLU A 53 -15.34 12.06 8.01
C GLU A 53 -14.88 11.79 6.56
N GLU A 54 -13.95 12.57 6.05
CA GLU A 54 -13.33 12.35 4.74
C GLU A 54 -12.71 10.96 4.58
N PHE A 55 -12.26 10.31 5.65
CA PHE A 55 -11.73 8.93 5.59
C PHE A 55 -12.81 7.86 5.47
N LEU A 56 -14.10 8.23 5.51
CA LEU A 56 -15.21 7.33 5.17
C LEU A 56 -15.48 7.27 3.66
N ASP A 57 -14.81 8.12 2.86
CA ASP A 57 -14.91 8.11 1.40
C ASP A 57 -13.96 7.06 0.77
N GLU A 58 -14.53 6.16 -0.03
CA GLU A 58 -13.78 5.07 -0.68
C GLU A 58 -12.66 5.59 -1.59
N TYR A 59 -12.91 6.65 -2.36
CA TYR A 59 -11.91 7.18 -3.29
C TYR A 59 -10.70 7.74 -2.54
N LYS A 60 -10.94 8.44 -1.42
CA LYS A 60 -9.87 8.93 -0.56
C LYS A 60 -9.06 7.78 0.05
N LEU A 61 -9.71 6.76 0.61
CA LEU A 61 -9.02 5.58 1.15
C LEU A 61 -8.21 4.85 0.07
N ARG A 62 -8.80 4.66 -1.11
CA ARG A 62 -8.14 4.05 -2.27
C ARG A 62 -6.87 4.80 -2.63
N GLY A 63 -6.92 6.14 -2.72
CA GLY A 63 -5.74 6.96 -3.00
C GLY A 63 -4.65 6.85 -1.93
N ILE A 64 -5.02 6.73 -0.66
CA ILE A 64 -4.07 6.50 0.44
C ILE A 64 -3.39 5.13 0.31
N ILE A 65 -4.17 4.07 0.06
CA ILE A 65 -3.66 2.71 -0.13
C ILE A 65 -2.75 2.65 -1.35
N GLU A 66 -3.15 3.25 -2.48
CA GLU A 66 -2.33 3.31 -3.69
C GLU A 66 -1.02 4.07 -3.44
N LYS A 67 -1.05 5.17 -2.69
CA LYS A 67 0.17 5.93 -2.41
C LYS A 67 1.14 5.20 -1.49
N HIS A 68 0.65 4.60 -0.41
CA HIS A 68 1.51 4.10 0.67
C HIS A 68 1.69 2.59 0.66
N CYS A 69 0.76 1.86 0.05
CA CYS A 69 0.63 0.42 0.20
C CYS A 69 0.54 -0.35 -1.13
N SER A 70 0.71 0.33 -2.28
CA SER A 70 0.62 -0.25 -3.63
C SER A 70 1.40 -1.54 -3.83
N PHE A 71 2.47 -1.75 -3.08
CA PHE A 71 3.38 -2.86 -3.26
C PHE A 71 3.60 -3.73 -2.03
N LEU A 72 2.82 -3.54 -0.95
CA LEU A 72 2.99 -4.33 0.27
C LEU A 72 2.98 -5.85 -0.04
N PRO A 73 3.76 -6.65 0.69
CA PRO A 73 3.84 -8.10 0.48
C PRO A 73 2.56 -8.85 0.87
N VAL A 74 1.58 -8.16 1.43
CA VAL A 74 0.28 -8.70 1.85
C VAL A 74 -0.81 -8.10 0.98
N GLU A 75 -1.81 -8.90 0.62
CA GLU A 75 -2.94 -8.43 -0.17
C GLU A 75 -3.83 -7.50 0.65
N ILE A 76 -4.25 -6.40 0.03
CA ILE A 76 -5.11 -5.38 0.62
C ILE A 76 -6.39 -5.33 -0.18
N TYR A 77 -7.50 -5.46 0.52
CA TYR A 77 -8.84 -5.38 -0.02
C TYR A 77 -9.51 -4.14 0.56
N LEU A 78 -10.27 -3.43 -0.28
CA LEU A 78 -11.08 -2.28 0.12
C LEU A 78 -12.54 -2.63 -0.17
N GLU A 79 -13.38 -2.53 0.84
CA GLU A 79 -14.82 -2.81 0.76
C GLU A 79 -15.60 -1.61 1.27
N ASP A 80 -16.56 -1.14 0.48
CA ASP A 80 -17.59 -0.21 0.92
C ASP A 80 -18.91 -0.98 1.07
N GLU A 81 -19.45 -1.04 2.28
CA GLU A 81 -20.71 -1.72 2.57
C GLU A 81 -21.89 -1.15 1.76
N LYS A 82 -21.87 0.15 1.41
CA LYS A 82 -22.93 0.80 0.64
C LYS A 82 -22.96 0.35 -0.81
N PHE A 83 -21.82 -0.03 -1.36
CA PHE A 83 -21.65 -0.38 -2.79
C PHE A 83 -21.25 -1.84 -3.00
N LYS A 84 -21.37 -2.67 -1.96
CA LYS A 84 -21.06 -4.10 -2.02
C LYS A 84 -21.95 -4.80 -3.06
N LYS A 85 -21.38 -5.14 -4.20
CA LYS A 85 -22.07 -5.92 -5.25
C LYS A 85 -22.01 -7.39 -4.90
N GLU A 86 -23.17 -8.03 -4.75
CA GLU A 86 -23.26 -9.47 -4.56
C GLU A 86 -22.76 -10.21 -5.81
N GLY A 87 -21.79 -11.12 -5.63
CA GLY A 87 -21.27 -11.98 -6.69
C GLY A 87 -20.00 -11.49 -7.40
N GLU A 88 -19.45 -10.32 -7.03
CA GLU A 88 -18.16 -9.87 -7.57
C GLU A 88 -16.98 -10.50 -6.80
N GLU A 89 -16.03 -11.12 -7.52
CA GLU A 89 -14.82 -11.65 -6.91
C GLU A 89 -13.96 -10.52 -6.33
N LYS A 90 -13.61 -10.62 -5.06
CA LYS A 90 -12.72 -9.68 -4.39
C LYS A 90 -11.33 -9.75 -5.02
N LYS A 91 -10.88 -8.65 -5.60
CA LYS A 91 -9.52 -8.52 -6.14
C LYS A 91 -8.69 -7.62 -5.22
N PRO A 92 -7.41 -7.96 -4.97
CA PRO A 92 -6.53 -7.11 -4.20
C PRO A 92 -6.32 -5.78 -4.93
N LEU A 93 -6.30 -4.69 -4.17
CA LEU A 93 -6.04 -3.35 -4.67
C LEU A 93 -4.56 -3.12 -4.95
N ASN A 94 -3.69 -3.75 -4.16
CA ASN A 94 -2.25 -3.65 -4.28
C ASN A 94 -1.65 -4.81 -5.12
N ASP A 95 -0.39 -4.65 -5.50
CA ASP A 95 0.40 -5.65 -6.20
C ASP A 95 1.49 -6.21 -5.28
N THR A 96 1.31 -7.45 -4.82
CA THR A 96 2.27 -8.11 -3.92
C THR A 96 3.55 -8.57 -4.63
N LYS A 97 3.57 -8.58 -5.98
CA LYS A 97 4.68 -9.06 -6.82
C LYS A 97 5.04 -8.01 -7.88
N PRO A 98 5.48 -6.81 -7.47
CA PRO A 98 5.87 -5.75 -8.40
C PRO A 98 6.96 -6.21 -9.36
N LEU A 99 6.98 -5.58 -10.54
CA LEU A 99 7.85 -5.96 -11.65
C LEU A 99 9.34 -6.01 -11.28
N TRP A 100 9.81 -5.09 -10.42
CA TRP A 100 11.22 -5.06 -9.99
C TRP A 100 11.65 -6.26 -9.12
N LEU A 101 10.72 -7.09 -8.66
CA LEU A 101 11.05 -8.35 -7.97
C LEU A 101 11.19 -9.55 -8.93
N LYS A 102 10.65 -9.45 -10.14
CA LYS A 102 10.77 -10.49 -11.16
C LYS A 102 12.19 -10.53 -11.73
N ASN A 103 12.59 -11.68 -12.27
CA ASN A 103 13.85 -11.75 -13.01
C ASN A 103 13.74 -10.92 -14.29
N PRO A 104 14.73 -10.08 -14.65
CA PRO A 104 14.68 -9.28 -15.87
C PRO A 104 14.43 -10.10 -17.14
N LYS A 105 14.86 -11.37 -17.17
CA LYS A 105 14.66 -12.29 -18.31
C LYS A 105 13.21 -12.75 -18.50
N ASP A 106 12.42 -12.71 -17.44
CA ASP A 106 11.02 -13.16 -17.44
C ASP A 106 10.05 -12.00 -17.67
N CYS A 107 10.56 -10.78 -17.86
CA CYS A 107 9.76 -9.57 -18.04
C CYS A 107 9.68 -9.20 -19.53
N THR A 108 8.49 -8.86 -20.02
CA THR A 108 8.31 -8.34 -21.38
C THR A 108 8.39 -6.81 -21.44
N ASP A 109 8.65 -6.27 -22.62
CA ASP A 109 8.66 -4.82 -22.87
C ASP A 109 7.31 -4.18 -22.53
N GLU A 110 6.20 -4.86 -22.82
CA GLU A 110 4.86 -4.43 -22.47
C GLU A 110 4.68 -4.31 -20.95
N GLU A 111 5.15 -5.30 -20.17
CA GLU A 111 5.08 -5.24 -18.71
C GLU A 111 5.86 -4.04 -18.17
N TYR A 112 7.05 -3.73 -18.71
CA TYR A 112 7.80 -2.54 -18.30
C TYR A 112 7.06 -1.25 -18.60
N LYS A 113 6.41 -1.14 -19.78
CA LYS A 113 5.64 0.04 -20.17
C LYS A 113 4.39 0.22 -19.30
N GLU A 114 3.64 -0.86 -19.06
CA GLU A 114 2.46 -0.82 -18.19
C GLU A 114 2.83 -0.46 -16.76
N PHE A 115 3.95 -1.02 -16.26
CA PHE A 115 4.45 -0.72 -14.94
C PHE A 115 4.86 0.75 -14.79
N TYR A 116 5.54 1.32 -15.80
CA TYR A 116 5.86 2.75 -15.85
C TYR A 116 4.59 3.61 -15.77
N LYS A 117 3.60 3.32 -16.62
CA LYS A 117 2.33 4.06 -16.67
C LYS A 117 1.59 4.01 -15.34
N LYS A 118 1.54 2.83 -14.71
CA LYS A 118 0.91 2.61 -13.40
C LYS A 118 1.61 3.38 -12.28
N VAL A 119 2.94 3.36 -12.24
CA VAL A 119 3.72 3.92 -11.12
C VAL A 119 3.83 5.44 -11.18
N PHE A 120 3.98 5.99 -12.38
CA PHE A 120 4.22 7.43 -12.59
C PHE A 120 2.98 8.18 -13.09
N ASN A 121 1.87 7.49 -13.35
CA ASN A 121 0.65 8.05 -13.94
C ASN A 121 0.91 8.81 -15.26
N ASP A 122 1.95 8.42 -16.00
CA ASP A 122 2.26 8.95 -17.33
C ASP A 122 1.75 7.97 -18.38
N PHE A 123 0.80 8.38 -19.22
CA PHE A 123 0.20 7.52 -20.24
C PHE A 123 1.12 7.19 -21.42
N ASN A 124 2.30 7.79 -21.48
CA ASN A 124 3.23 7.63 -22.58
C ASN A 124 4.21 6.49 -22.33
N ASP A 125 4.74 5.94 -23.41
CA ASP A 125 5.78 4.92 -23.31
C ASP A 125 7.13 5.58 -22.98
N PRO A 126 7.91 5.01 -22.03
CA PRO A 126 9.27 5.43 -21.79
C PRO A 126 10.12 5.17 -23.05
N LEU A 127 11.23 5.90 -23.18
CA LEU A 127 12.21 5.67 -24.25
C LEU A 127 12.95 4.36 -24.04
N PHE A 128 13.43 4.13 -22.81
CA PHE A 128 14.05 2.88 -22.37
C PHE A 128 14.03 2.78 -20.84
N TRP A 129 14.44 1.63 -20.31
CA TRP A 129 14.54 1.36 -18.88
C TRP A 129 15.78 0.53 -18.56
N ILE A 130 16.17 0.55 -17.28
CA ILE A 130 17.25 -0.27 -16.72
C ILE A 130 16.68 -1.00 -15.51
N HIS A 131 16.60 -2.33 -15.57
CA HIS A 131 16.21 -3.16 -14.43
C HIS A 131 17.45 -3.57 -13.64
N LEU A 132 17.55 -3.06 -12.41
CA LEU A 132 18.59 -3.36 -11.44
C LEU A 132 18.15 -4.53 -10.57
N SER A 133 18.97 -5.58 -10.51
CA SER A 133 18.83 -6.68 -9.56
C SER A 133 20.22 -7.05 -9.03
N VAL A 134 20.60 -6.40 -7.93
CA VAL A 134 21.91 -6.55 -7.28
C VAL A 134 21.70 -7.20 -5.92
N ASP A 135 22.40 -8.31 -5.67
CA ASP A 135 22.28 -9.06 -4.41
C ASP A 135 23.52 -8.94 -3.50
N TYR A 136 24.64 -8.38 -3.99
CA TYR A 136 25.88 -8.19 -3.24
C TYR A 136 26.66 -6.94 -3.73
N PRO A 137 27.32 -6.15 -2.85
CA PRO A 137 27.40 -6.27 -1.38
C PRO A 137 26.17 -5.75 -0.62
N PHE A 138 25.19 -5.21 -1.33
CA PHE A 138 23.89 -4.78 -0.78
C PHE A 138 22.77 -5.30 -1.69
N ASN A 139 21.58 -5.52 -1.11
CA ASN A 139 20.41 -5.88 -1.90
C ASN A 139 19.76 -4.61 -2.46
N LEU A 140 19.78 -4.47 -3.78
CA LEU A 140 19.12 -3.38 -4.51
C LEU A 140 18.36 -3.97 -5.70
N LYS A 141 17.05 -3.82 -5.65
CA LYS A 141 16.15 -4.11 -6.76
C LYS A 141 15.41 -2.85 -7.15
N GLY A 142 15.26 -2.61 -8.44
CA GLY A 142 14.56 -1.43 -8.93
C GLY A 142 14.58 -1.32 -10.44
N ILE A 143 13.76 -0.41 -10.96
CA ILE A 143 13.71 -0.11 -12.39
C ILE A 143 13.87 1.40 -12.55
N LEU A 144 14.85 1.82 -13.34
CA LEU A 144 15.03 3.20 -13.75
C LEU A 144 14.39 3.39 -15.12
N TYR A 145 13.50 4.37 -15.24
CA TYR A 145 12.85 4.71 -16.50
C TYR A 145 13.38 6.02 -17.06
N PHE A 146 13.51 6.07 -18.38
CA PHE A 146 13.93 7.27 -19.11
C PHE A 146 12.79 7.70 -20.01
N PRO A 147 12.01 8.73 -19.64
CA PRO A 147 10.90 9.20 -20.45
C PRO A 147 11.38 9.87 -21.74
N LYS A 148 10.50 9.94 -22.75
CA LYS A 148 10.77 10.71 -23.97
C LYS A 148 10.64 12.21 -23.64
N LEU A 149 11.69 12.98 -23.89
CA LEU A 149 11.65 14.44 -23.76
C LEU A 149 10.65 15.02 -24.78
N ARG A 150 9.70 15.83 -24.31
CA ARG A 150 8.67 16.44 -25.17
C ARG A 150 9.01 17.88 -25.54
N HIS A 151 9.62 18.62 -24.62
CA HIS A 151 10.03 20.00 -24.83
C HIS A 151 11.43 20.27 -24.26
N GLU A 152 12.27 21.03 -24.97
CA GLU A 152 13.64 21.37 -24.56
C GLU A 152 13.72 22.11 -23.20
N TYR A 153 12.61 22.72 -22.77
CA TYR A 153 12.51 23.46 -21.51
C TYR A 153 11.94 22.65 -20.33
N GLU A 154 11.51 21.40 -20.55
CA GLU A 154 11.10 20.51 -19.47
C GLU A 154 12.32 19.87 -18.81
N MET A 155 13.04 20.65 -17.99
CA MET A 155 13.90 20.05 -16.96
C MET A 155 12.97 19.45 -15.89
N SER A 156 12.37 18.30 -16.19
CA SER A 156 11.67 17.52 -15.19
C SER A 156 12.69 17.08 -14.16
N GLU A 157 12.49 17.51 -12.91
CA GLU A 157 13.24 16.97 -11.80
C GLU A 157 13.01 15.45 -11.76
N GLY A 158 14.10 14.66 -11.80
CA GLY A 158 14.00 13.20 -11.79
C GLY A 158 13.22 12.73 -10.56
N GLN A 159 12.25 11.83 -10.77
CA GLN A 159 11.46 11.25 -9.69
C GLN A 159 12.01 9.88 -9.28
N ILE A 160 12.29 9.70 -7.99
CA ILE A 160 12.66 8.41 -7.39
C ILE A 160 11.64 8.06 -6.32
N LYS A 161 10.99 6.90 -6.48
CA LYS A 161 10.13 6.30 -5.45
C LYS A 161 10.92 5.26 -4.68
N LEU A 162 11.25 5.53 -3.42
CA LEU A 162 11.99 4.59 -2.57
C LEU A 162 11.02 3.67 -1.83
N TYR A 163 11.33 2.37 -1.87
CA TYR A 163 10.65 1.35 -1.09
C TYR A 163 11.66 0.58 -0.23
N ASN A 164 11.28 0.23 1.00
CA ASN A 164 12.01 -0.70 1.86
C ASN A 164 11.11 -1.91 2.13
N ASN A 165 11.54 -3.12 1.77
CA ASN A 165 10.71 -4.32 1.85
C ASN A 165 9.30 -4.11 1.24
N GLN A 166 9.26 -3.43 0.09
CA GLN A 166 8.07 -3.03 -0.65
C GLN A 166 7.14 -2.02 0.06
N VAL A 167 7.51 -1.54 1.26
CA VAL A 167 6.84 -0.43 1.95
C VAL A 167 7.32 0.88 1.36
N PHE A 168 6.40 1.77 0.96
CA PHE A 168 6.75 3.10 0.46
C PHE A 168 7.40 3.95 1.55
N VAL A 169 8.53 4.58 1.23
CA VAL A 169 9.27 5.42 2.17
C VAL A 169 9.15 6.89 1.81
N ALA A 170 9.52 7.26 0.57
CA ALA A 170 9.53 8.65 0.13
C ALA A 170 9.61 8.77 -1.39
N ASP A 171 9.15 9.90 -1.91
CA ASP A 171 9.55 10.43 -3.21
C ASP A 171 10.78 11.33 -3.02
N ASN A 172 11.75 11.25 -3.94
CA ASN A 172 12.85 12.21 -4.10
C ASN A 172 13.63 12.49 -2.81
N ILE A 173 14.44 11.53 -2.37
CA ILE A 173 15.44 11.75 -1.32
C ILE A 173 16.53 12.67 -1.87
N ARG A 174 16.31 13.97 -1.75
CA ARG A 174 17.33 14.99 -1.94
C ARG A 174 18.04 15.19 -0.62
N ARG A 175 19.36 15.24 -0.67
CA ARG A 175 20.20 15.60 0.46
C ARG A 175 20.27 17.11 0.60
#